data_AF-A0A9D2C5V0-F1
#
_entry.id   AF-A0A9D2C5V0-F1
#
_cell.length_a   1.000
_cell.length_b   1.000
_cell.length_c   1.000
_cell.angle_alpha   90.00
_cell.angle_beta   90.00
_cell.angle_gamma   90.00
#
_symmetry.space_group_name_H-M   'P 1'
#
loop_
_entity.id
_entity.type
_entity.pdbx_description
1 polymer ?
#
loop_
_entity_poly.entity_id
_entity_poly.type
_entity_poly.pdbx_seq_one_letter_code
_entity_poly.pdbx_strand_id
1 'polypeptide(L)'
;MTQAHFFNFCGFLVQSVPCMLLCLRPFPPESFSIRRKYMVSFFGSLLLAAAVFSFFAFLPANQHGKDGLPLSLEFYANLFMAATLILCILLMFRVIRESLWKKLLVLCLVIDYAVFLYSGVNIALLLFPFPPIVKTGVYSDLSFSLYLILTLLTFPLLRRFMRRRLSSYLERIEPARLRHSLLIVVRLTALYAAVLFCLFLIDDSTEQRIAGYLTASLLFCSACLTISIWLLFWEIQKTEEEAQYKNLLSIQQLQYRKFTDELDSFHRTQHDMRHHFRAIDSLLREGKNEEAAGYISECVSIIDSREQEIFCPDPLINALLQYYVGEARQSGIRCEIHVRIGRCPIDSVDMTVLLGNCLENAVLSCLRSEEPRLIRLNMRIVNSTLAIRKYLQRRFLLPLRISEGK
;
A
#
# COMPACT_ATOMS: atom_id res chain seq x y z
N MET A 1 -46.79 -3.42 26.98
CA MET A 1 -46.49 -2.27 26.08
C MET A 1 -45.09 -1.68 26.25
N THR A 2 -44.38 -1.89 27.37
CA THR A 2 -42.98 -1.41 27.56
C THR A 2 -41.92 -2.11 26.68
N GLN A 3 -42.15 -3.36 26.26
CA GLN A 3 -41.20 -4.12 25.43
C GLN A 3 -41.04 -3.58 24.00
N ALA A 4 -42.13 -3.20 23.32
CA ALA A 4 -42.07 -2.71 21.93
C ALA A 4 -41.22 -1.42 21.79
N HIS A 5 -41.34 -0.50 22.75
CA HIS A 5 -40.54 0.74 22.77
C HIS A 5 -39.06 0.48 23.06
N PHE A 6 -38.75 -0.53 23.87
CA PHE A 6 -37.38 -0.98 24.11
C PHE A 6 -36.73 -1.54 22.83
N PHE A 7 -37.47 -2.30 22.02
CA PHE A 7 -36.96 -2.81 20.75
C PHE A 7 -36.77 -1.72 19.70
N ASN A 8 -37.62 -0.70 19.65
CA ASN A 8 -37.39 0.47 18.79
C ASN A 8 -36.12 1.26 19.20
N PHE A 9 -35.90 1.43 20.50
CA PHE A 9 -34.68 2.03 21.04
C PHE A 9 -33.42 1.23 20.64
N CYS A 10 -33.42 -0.08 20.91
CA CYS A 10 -32.28 -0.95 20.63
C CYS A 10 -32.04 -1.11 19.12
N GLY A 11 -33.11 -1.23 18.33
CA GLY A 11 -33.04 -1.38 16.87
C GLY A 11 -32.36 -0.19 16.19
N PHE A 12 -32.72 1.03 16.60
CA PHE A 12 -32.05 2.23 16.09
C PHE A 12 -30.54 2.24 16.36
N LEU A 13 -30.13 1.86 17.57
CA LEU A 13 -28.71 1.80 17.94
C LEU A 13 -27.97 0.71 17.16
N VAL A 14 -28.57 -0.48 17.02
CA VAL A 14 -28.00 -1.60 16.27
C VAL A 14 -27.79 -1.24 14.80
N GLN A 15 -28.65 -0.43 14.20
CA GLN A 15 -28.48 -0.01 12.80
C GLN A 15 -27.54 1.20 12.65
N SER A 16 -27.63 2.18 13.53
CA SER A 16 -26.93 3.47 13.37
C SER A 16 -25.47 3.42 13.82
N VAL A 17 -25.17 2.73 14.93
CA VAL A 17 -23.81 2.69 15.50
C VAL A 17 -22.80 2.02 14.56
N PRO A 18 -23.07 0.82 13.98
CA PRO A 18 -22.14 0.17 13.06
C PRO A 18 -21.88 1.00 11.79
N CYS A 19 -22.93 1.57 11.20
CA CYS A 19 -22.82 2.46 10.04
C CYS A 19 -21.91 3.66 10.34
N MET A 20 -22.08 4.28 11.50
CA MET A 20 -21.25 5.40 11.92
C MET A 20 -19.79 5.02 12.15
N LEU A 21 -19.54 3.85 12.74
CA LEU A 21 -18.18 3.32 12.91
C LEU A 21 -17.50 3.02 11.56
N LEU A 22 -18.26 2.54 10.58
CA LEU A 22 -17.77 2.27 9.22
C LEU A 22 -17.40 3.57 8.49
N CYS A 23 -18.18 4.65 8.64
CA CYS A 23 -17.88 5.96 8.03
C CYS A 23 -16.51 6.53 8.43
N LEU A 24 -16.07 6.29 9.67
CA LEU A 24 -14.82 6.84 10.20
C LEU A 24 -13.61 5.92 9.99
N ARG A 25 -13.83 4.68 9.55
CA ARG A 25 -12.78 3.66 9.51
C ARG A 25 -11.80 3.75 8.32
N PRO A 26 -12.21 4.10 7.09
CA PRO A 26 -11.33 4.05 5.92
C PRO A 26 -10.35 5.22 5.87
N PHE A 27 -10.54 6.26 6.69
CA PHE A 27 -9.65 7.41 6.73
C PHE A 27 -8.49 7.19 7.72
N PRO A 28 -7.24 7.56 7.33
CA PRO A 28 -6.10 7.48 8.22
C PRO A 28 -6.25 8.48 9.38
N PRO A 29 -5.59 8.24 10.54
CA PRO A 29 -5.75 9.08 11.72
C PRO A 29 -5.31 10.54 11.51
N GLU A 30 -4.43 10.78 10.56
CA GLU A 30 -3.89 12.11 10.19
C GLU A 30 -4.91 13.00 9.50
N SER A 31 -5.89 12.40 8.81
CA SER A 31 -6.95 13.13 8.11
C SER A 31 -8.00 13.74 9.06
N PHE A 32 -7.93 13.50 10.36
CA PHE A 32 -8.93 13.98 11.31
C PHE A 32 -8.46 15.23 12.06
N SER A 33 -9.32 16.26 12.11
CA SER A 33 -9.04 17.45 12.92
C SER A 33 -9.04 17.17 14.44
N ILE A 34 -9.70 16.10 14.87
CA ILE A 34 -9.84 15.67 16.27
C ILE A 34 -9.47 14.18 16.34
N ARG A 35 -8.79 13.74 17.39
CA ARG A 35 -8.42 12.31 17.52
C ARG A 35 -9.65 11.42 17.37
N ARG A 36 -9.56 10.43 16.47
CA ARG A 36 -10.65 9.50 16.12
C ARG A 36 -11.34 8.84 17.32
N LYS A 37 -10.62 8.57 18.42
CA LYS A 37 -11.20 7.97 19.64
C LYS A 37 -12.26 8.89 20.28
N TYR A 38 -11.99 10.18 20.38
CA TYR A 38 -12.94 11.15 20.94
C TYR A 38 -14.14 11.36 20.03
N MET A 39 -13.93 11.34 18.71
CA MET A 39 -15.01 11.36 17.73
C MET A 39 -15.96 10.17 17.89
N VAL A 40 -15.43 8.95 17.97
CA VAL A 40 -16.24 7.75 18.17
C VAL A 40 -17.02 7.83 19.48
N SER A 41 -16.38 8.31 20.56
CA SER A 41 -17.04 8.51 21.85
C SER A 41 -18.15 9.56 21.78
N PHE A 42 -17.89 10.71 21.13
CA PHE A 42 -18.84 11.81 21.00
C PHE A 42 -20.07 11.39 20.19
N PHE A 43 -19.84 10.78 19.03
CA PHE A 43 -20.91 10.25 18.20
C PHE A 43 -21.69 9.13 18.88
N GLY A 44 -21.00 8.23 19.60
CA GLY A 44 -21.64 7.23 20.43
C GLY A 44 -22.56 7.86 21.49
N SER A 45 -22.08 8.90 22.20
CA SER A 45 -22.90 9.61 23.18
C SER A 45 -24.08 10.35 22.55
N LEU A 46 -23.91 10.92 21.36
CA LEU A 46 -24.97 11.64 20.65
C LEU A 46 -26.09 10.69 20.19
N LEU A 47 -25.72 9.53 19.61
CA LEU A 47 -26.68 8.50 19.23
C LEU A 47 -27.37 7.88 20.44
N LEU A 48 -26.63 7.67 21.54
CA LEU A 48 -27.20 7.19 22.80
C LEU A 48 -28.21 8.20 23.37
N ALA A 49 -27.87 9.49 23.39
CA ALA A 49 -28.77 10.54 23.84
C ALA A 49 -30.04 10.63 22.98
N ALA A 50 -29.91 10.49 21.66
CA ALA A 50 -31.02 10.44 20.72
C ALA A 50 -31.96 9.25 20.99
N ALA A 51 -31.36 8.07 21.20
CA ALA A 51 -32.11 6.87 21.53
C ALA A 51 -32.82 7.05 22.89
N VAL A 52 -32.13 7.55 23.92
CA VAL A 52 -32.69 7.75 25.27
C VAL A 52 -33.85 8.75 25.23
N PHE A 53 -33.70 9.87 24.52
CA PHE A 53 -34.78 10.84 24.31
C PHE A 53 -36.01 10.19 23.67
N SER A 54 -35.80 9.38 22.63
CA SER A 54 -36.88 8.61 22.00
C SER A 54 -37.56 7.70 23.02
N PHE A 55 -36.80 6.92 23.81
CA PHE A 55 -37.35 6.04 24.85
C PHE A 55 -38.22 6.79 25.88
N PHE A 56 -37.75 7.93 26.38
CA PHE A 56 -38.51 8.74 27.34
C PHE A 56 -39.73 9.43 26.72
N ALA A 57 -39.68 9.84 25.46
CA ALA A 57 -40.83 10.37 24.74
C ALA A 57 -41.96 9.32 24.64
N PHE A 58 -41.65 8.03 24.65
CA PHE A 58 -42.63 6.95 24.62
C PHE A 58 -43.20 6.55 26.00
N LEU A 59 -42.59 6.95 27.13
CA LEU A 59 -43.05 6.55 28.47
C LEU A 59 -44.42 7.16 28.91
N PRO A 60 -44.72 8.45 28.67
CA PRO A 60 -45.99 9.06 29.07
C PRO A 60 -47.20 8.46 28.32
N ALA A 61 -46.98 7.96 27.11
CA ALA A 61 -48.02 7.33 26.29
C ALA A 61 -48.62 6.06 26.92
N ASN A 62 -47.92 5.48 27.91
CA ASN A 62 -48.32 4.24 28.57
C ASN A 62 -49.23 4.48 29.80
N GLN A 63 -49.40 5.74 30.23
CA GLN A 63 -50.22 6.10 31.40
C GLN A 63 -51.65 6.54 31.05
N HIS A 64 -51.91 7.00 29.82
CA HIS A 64 -53.24 7.38 29.36
C HIS A 64 -53.83 6.25 28.52
N GLY A 65 -54.51 5.31 29.18
CA GLY A 65 -55.28 4.28 28.49
C GLY A 65 -56.42 4.91 27.67
N LYS A 66 -56.52 4.50 26.41
CA LYS A 66 -57.64 4.64 25.45
C LYS A 66 -57.70 5.82 24.49
N ASP A 67 -56.94 6.89 24.67
CA ASP A 67 -56.81 7.88 23.60
C ASP A 67 -55.45 7.67 22.93
N GLY A 68 -55.48 7.34 21.63
CA GLY A 68 -54.27 7.05 20.85
C GLY A 68 -53.20 8.11 21.10
N LEU A 69 -51.93 7.68 21.06
CA LEU A 69 -50.78 8.58 21.08
C LEU A 69 -51.10 9.85 20.29
N PRO A 70 -50.92 11.06 20.83
CA PRO A 70 -50.98 12.22 19.97
C PRO A 70 -49.88 11.99 18.94
N LEU A 71 -50.26 11.82 17.68
CA LEU A 71 -49.41 11.52 16.51
C LEU A 71 -48.14 12.42 16.50
N SER A 72 -48.23 13.58 17.15
CA SER A 72 -47.19 14.54 17.37
C SER A 72 -45.97 13.98 18.12
N LEU A 73 -46.10 13.23 19.21
CA LEU A 73 -44.94 12.87 20.05
C LEU A 73 -44.03 11.82 19.40
N GLU A 74 -44.62 10.82 18.73
CA GLU A 74 -43.92 9.86 17.87
C GLU A 74 -43.19 10.56 16.71
N PHE A 75 -43.88 11.51 16.07
CA PHE A 75 -43.32 12.31 15.00
C PHE A 75 -42.11 13.12 15.47
N TYR A 76 -42.21 13.76 16.65
CA TYR A 76 -41.10 14.52 17.23
C TYR A 76 -39.90 13.64 17.61
N ALA A 77 -40.13 12.44 18.16
CA ALA A 77 -39.05 11.51 18.49
C ALA A 77 -38.29 11.05 17.22
N ASN A 78 -39.02 10.67 16.17
CA ASN A 78 -38.43 10.28 14.89
C ASN A 78 -37.72 11.46 14.20
N LEU A 79 -38.30 12.66 14.25
CA LEU A 79 -37.69 13.87 13.71
C LEU A 79 -36.38 14.21 14.44
N PHE A 80 -36.34 14.04 15.76
CA PHE A 80 -35.12 14.23 16.55
C PHE A 80 -34.04 13.22 16.16
N MET A 81 -34.40 11.94 16.01
CA MET A 81 -33.47 10.90 15.56
C MET A 81 -32.92 11.21 14.15
N ALA A 82 -33.77 11.60 13.21
CA ALA A 82 -33.34 12.02 11.88
C ALA A 82 -32.39 13.24 11.93
N ALA A 83 -32.74 14.25 12.73
CA ALA A 83 -31.89 15.43 12.93
C ALA A 83 -30.52 15.06 13.52
N THR A 84 -30.45 14.10 14.44
CA THR A 84 -29.18 13.64 15.02
C THR A 84 -28.30 12.91 14.00
N LEU A 85 -28.89 12.09 13.11
CA LEU A 85 -28.16 11.46 12.01
C LEU A 85 -27.63 12.49 11.01
N ILE A 86 -28.43 13.50 10.66
CA ILE A 86 -28.00 14.60 9.80
C ILE A 86 -26.85 15.37 10.45
N LEU A 87 -26.96 15.68 11.74
CA LEU A 87 -25.90 16.34 12.51
C LEU A 87 -24.61 15.50 12.52
N CYS A 88 -24.73 14.18 12.75
CA CYS A 88 -23.62 13.24 12.67
C CYS A 88 -22.90 13.28 11.31
N ILE A 89 -23.66 13.32 10.21
CA ILE A 89 -23.12 13.45 8.85
C ILE A 89 -22.42 14.80 8.67
N LEU A 90 -23.06 15.91 9.06
CA LEU A 90 -22.47 17.26 8.93
C LEU A 90 -21.17 17.41 9.72
N LEU A 91 -21.15 16.88 10.95
CA LEU A 91 -19.94 16.84 11.78
C LEU A 91 -18.85 15.96 11.17
N MET A 92 -19.22 14.82 10.59
CA MET A 92 -18.26 13.97 9.85
C MET A 92 -17.63 14.75 8.69
N PHE A 93 -18.43 15.48 7.91
CA PHE A 93 -17.93 16.31 6.82
C PHE A 93 -17.00 17.42 7.28
N ARG A 94 -17.26 18.00 8.46
CA ARG A 94 -16.46 19.08 9.03
C ARG A 94 -15.16 18.60 9.67
N VAL A 95 -15.17 17.45 10.34
CA VAL A 95 -13.99 16.96 11.09
C VAL A 95 -12.98 16.23 10.21
N ILE A 96 -13.44 15.53 9.17
CA ILE A 96 -12.55 14.84 8.22
C ILE A 96 -11.97 15.87 7.24
N ARG A 97 -10.64 15.99 7.15
CA ARG A 97 -9.93 16.93 6.26
C ARG A 97 -9.55 16.31 4.91
N GLU A 98 -10.44 15.50 4.36
CA GLU A 98 -10.29 14.90 3.03
C GLU A 98 -11.19 15.59 2.00
N SER A 99 -10.95 15.30 0.73
CA SER A 99 -11.80 15.80 -0.36
C SER A 99 -13.25 15.34 -0.18
N LEU A 100 -14.19 16.21 -0.56
CA LEU A 100 -15.64 15.96 -0.44
C LEU A 100 -16.06 14.65 -1.13
N TRP A 101 -15.42 14.36 -2.26
CA TRP A 101 -15.68 13.15 -3.06
C TRP A 101 -15.37 11.86 -2.30
N LYS A 102 -14.28 11.81 -1.52
CA LYS A 102 -13.94 10.62 -0.71
C LYS A 102 -14.98 10.38 0.38
N LYS A 103 -15.42 11.46 1.02
CA LYS A 103 -16.46 11.42 2.08
C LYS A 103 -17.80 10.98 1.52
N LEU A 104 -18.20 11.50 0.37
CA LEU A 104 -19.43 11.11 -0.32
C LEU A 104 -19.41 9.64 -0.72
N LEU A 105 -18.30 9.14 -1.27
CA LEU A 105 -18.18 7.72 -1.64
C LEU A 105 -18.36 6.80 -0.42
N VAL A 106 -17.68 7.11 0.69
CA VAL A 106 -17.80 6.34 1.93
C VAL A 106 -19.22 6.41 2.49
N LEU A 107 -19.84 7.59 2.47
CA LEU A 107 -21.23 7.77 2.91
C LEU A 107 -22.20 6.93 2.07
N CYS A 108 -22.09 6.96 0.74
CA CYS A 108 -22.93 6.16 -0.15
C CYS A 108 -22.79 4.66 0.13
N LEU A 109 -21.56 4.15 0.25
CA LEU A 109 -21.34 2.72 0.57
C LEU A 109 -21.94 2.31 1.92
N VAL A 110 -21.93 3.21 2.91
CA VAL A 110 -22.54 2.95 4.22
C VAL A 110 -24.06 3.01 4.16
N ILE A 111 -24.63 3.92 3.36
CA ILE A 111 -26.07 3.97 3.11
C ILE A 111 -26.52 2.68 2.41
N ASP A 112 -25.81 2.22 1.38
CA ASP A 112 -26.11 0.96 0.68
C ASP A 112 -26.07 -0.24 1.64
N TYR A 113 -25.12 -0.24 2.59
CA TYR A 113 -25.07 -1.24 3.65
C TYR A 113 -26.28 -1.18 4.60
N ALA A 114 -26.70 0.03 5.01
CA ALA A 114 -27.88 0.20 5.87
C ALA A 114 -29.17 -0.27 5.17
N VAL A 115 -29.29 0.01 3.86
CA VAL A 115 -30.40 -0.48 3.03
C VAL A 115 -30.33 -2.00 2.89
N PHE A 116 -29.15 -2.58 2.66
CA PHE A 116 -28.97 -4.04 2.62
C PHE A 116 -29.42 -4.73 3.92
N LEU A 117 -29.07 -4.16 5.08
CA LEU A 117 -29.56 -4.67 6.37
C LEU A 117 -31.08 -4.61 6.48
N TYR A 118 -31.67 -3.47 6.12
CA TYR A 118 -33.13 -3.26 6.14
C TYR A 118 -33.86 -4.27 5.23
N SER A 119 -33.43 -4.39 3.98
CA SER A 119 -34.01 -5.34 3.02
C SER A 119 -33.80 -6.79 3.45
N GLY A 120 -32.62 -7.13 3.99
CA GLY A 120 -32.32 -8.49 4.47
C GLY A 120 -33.24 -8.94 5.60
N VAL A 121 -33.50 -8.08 6.58
CA VAL A 121 -34.42 -8.39 7.68
C VAL A 121 -35.85 -8.54 7.19
N ASN A 122 -36.32 -7.64 6.31
CA ASN A 122 -37.67 -7.73 5.78
C ASN A 122 -37.91 -9.00 4.94
N ILE A 123 -36.89 -9.52 4.24
CA ILE A 123 -37.00 -10.81 3.54
C ILE A 123 -37.00 -11.99 4.50
N ALA A 124 -36.17 -11.97 5.54
CA ALA A 124 -36.19 -13.02 6.54
C ALA A 124 -37.57 -13.10 7.24
N LEU A 125 -38.21 -11.95 7.49
CA LEU A 125 -39.59 -11.90 8.02
C LEU A 125 -40.64 -12.41 7.03
N LEU A 126 -40.38 -12.31 5.72
CA LEU A 126 -41.27 -12.83 4.68
C LEU A 126 -41.15 -14.35 4.50
N LEU A 127 -39.92 -14.89 4.51
CA LEU A 127 -39.65 -16.32 4.34
C LEU A 127 -40.15 -17.17 5.51
N PHE A 128 -40.19 -16.58 6.70
CA PHE A 128 -40.70 -17.23 7.91
C PHE A 128 -41.93 -16.47 8.41
N PRO A 129 -43.14 -16.78 7.90
CA PRO A 129 -44.37 -16.15 8.36
C PRO A 129 -44.69 -16.64 9.78
N PHE A 130 -44.26 -15.86 10.78
CA PHE A 130 -44.70 -16.03 12.16
C PHE A 130 -46.13 -15.47 12.32
N PRO A 131 -46.94 -15.96 13.29
CA PRO A 131 -48.31 -15.47 13.50
C PRO A 131 -48.32 -13.94 13.68
N PRO A 132 -49.44 -13.26 13.35
CA PRO A 132 -49.49 -11.81 13.23
C PRO A 132 -49.17 -11.14 14.57
N ILE A 133 -47.90 -10.76 14.74
CA ILE A 133 -47.49 -9.90 15.84
C ILE A 133 -48.04 -8.52 15.50
N VAL A 134 -48.88 -7.98 16.39
CA VAL A 134 -49.42 -6.62 16.29
C VAL A 134 -48.28 -5.65 15.93
N LYS A 135 -48.37 -5.01 14.76
CA LYS A 135 -47.40 -4.01 14.29
C LYS A 135 -47.36 -2.85 15.28
N THR A 136 -46.48 -2.92 16.26
CA THR A 136 -46.27 -1.89 17.30
C THR A 136 -44.94 -1.15 17.08
N GLY A 137 -44.61 -0.87 15.81
CA GLY A 137 -43.43 -0.09 15.42
C GLY A 137 -42.59 -0.71 14.31
N VAL A 138 -41.49 -0.03 13.94
CA VAL A 138 -40.53 -0.44 12.91
C VAL A 138 -39.68 -1.63 13.37
N TYR A 139 -39.42 -1.76 14.66
CA TYR A 139 -38.67 -2.85 15.26
C TYR A 139 -39.55 -3.68 16.20
N SER A 140 -39.89 -4.90 15.79
CA SER A 140 -40.47 -5.94 16.64
C SER A 140 -39.36 -6.81 17.23
N ASP A 141 -39.68 -7.65 18.21
CA ASP A 141 -38.74 -8.55 18.90
C ASP A 141 -37.94 -9.42 17.91
N LEU A 142 -38.64 -9.94 16.90
CA LEU A 142 -38.05 -10.78 15.87
C LEU A 142 -37.22 -9.96 14.88
N SER A 143 -37.74 -8.82 14.40
CA SER A 143 -37.00 -8.00 13.44
C SER A 143 -35.72 -7.43 14.06
N PHE A 144 -35.76 -7.03 15.34
CA PHE A 144 -34.59 -6.65 16.11
C PHE A 144 -33.55 -7.78 16.17
N SER A 145 -33.96 -8.99 16.52
CA SER A 145 -33.07 -10.15 16.60
C SER A 145 -32.40 -10.44 15.26
N LEU A 146 -33.16 -10.34 14.16
CA LEU A 146 -32.64 -10.50 12.80
C LEU A 146 -31.66 -9.38 12.42
N TYR A 147 -31.95 -8.12 12.76
CA TYR A 147 -31.01 -7.00 12.57
C TYR A 147 -29.71 -7.26 13.31
N LEU A 148 -29.77 -7.73 14.55
CA LEU A 148 -28.60 -8.02 15.37
C LEU A 148 -27.75 -9.14 14.75
N ILE A 149 -28.38 -10.26 14.36
CA ILE A 149 -27.70 -11.41 13.75
C ILE A 149 -27.04 -11.00 12.42
N LEU A 150 -27.78 -10.33 11.54
CA LEU A 150 -27.29 -9.93 10.22
C LEU A 150 -26.14 -8.90 10.34
N THR A 151 -26.24 -7.98 11.30
CA THR A 151 -25.18 -7.02 11.60
C THR A 151 -23.94 -7.72 12.15
N LEU A 152 -24.08 -8.66 13.10
CA LEU A 152 -22.94 -9.41 13.65
C LEU A 152 -22.21 -10.24 12.60
N LEU A 153 -22.94 -10.79 11.63
CA LEU A 153 -22.36 -11.56 10.52
C LEU A 153 -21.61 -10.67 9.52
N THR A 154 -22.23 -9.54 9.12
CA THR A 154 -21.76 -8.74 7.98
C THR A 154 -20.79 -7.62 8.38
N PHE A 155 -20.93 -7.05 9.59
CA PHE A 155 -20.06 -5.98 10.09
C PHE A 155 -18.56 -6.33 10.14
N PRO A 156 -18.09 -7.50 10.63
CA PRO A 156 -16.66 -7.79 10.67
C PRO A 156 -16.04 -7.89 9.26
N LEU A 157 -16.78 -8.43 8.29
CA LEU A 157 -16.37 -8.52 6.90
C LEU A 157 -16.23 -7.12 6.29
N LEU A 158 -17.26 -6.28 6.44
CA LEU A 158 -17.26 -4.93 5.90
C LEU A 158 -16.22 -4.04 6.60
N ARG A 159 -16.03 -4.19 7.91
CA ARG A 159 -14.98 -3.48 8.66
C ARG A 159 -13.58 -3.87 8.16
N ARG A 160 -13.34 -5.14 7.84
CA ARG A 160 -12.08 -5.60 7.26
C ARG A 160 -11.87 -5.04 5.85
N PHE A 161 -12.92 -5.04 5.03
CA PHE A 161 -12.92 -4.46 3.69
C PHE A 161 -12.61 -2.95 3.72
N MET A 162 -13.34 -2.18 4.53
CA MET A 162 -13.14 -0.73 4.69
C MET A 162 -11.72 -0.38 5.14
N ARG A 163 -11.17 -1.15 6.10
CA ARG A 163 -9.82 -0.90 6.64
C ARG A 163 -8.71 -1.24 5.65
N ARG A 164 -8.83 -2.36 4.92
CA ARG A 164 -7.71 -2.87 4.09
C ARG A 164 -7.79 -2.42 2.65
N ARG A 165 -8.96 -2.52 2.03
CA ARG A 165 -9.14 -2.26 0.60
C ARG A 165 -9.49 -0.80 0.34
N LEU A 166 -10.54 -0.30 0.99
CA LEU A 166 -11.01 1.07 0.72
C LEU A 166 -10.02 2.14 1.20
N SER A 167 -9.40 1.95 2.38
CA SER A 167 -8.37 2.87 2.88
C SER A 167 -7.20 3.01 1.92
N SER A 168 -6.62 1.90 1.46
CA SER A 168 -5.51 1.91 0.50
C SER A 168 -5.91 2.49 -0.86
N TYR A 169 -7.16 2.30 -1.27
CA TYR A 169 -7.71 2.90 -2.49
C TYR A 169 -7.84 4.43 -2.38
N LEU A 170 -8.44 4.92 -1.30
CA LEU A 170 -8.65 6.36 -1.07
C LEU A 170 -7.34 7.15 -0.92
N GLU A 171 -6.26 6.51 -0.49
CA GLU A 171 -4.92 7.11 -0.41
C GLU A 171 -4.26 7.26 -1.80
N ARG A 172 -4.49 6.32 -2.71
CA ARG A 172 -3.79 6.25 -4.01
C ARG A 172 -4.56 6.89 -5.17
N ILE A 173 -5.85 7.14 -5.01
CA ILE A 173 -6.71 7.54 -6.12
C ILE A 173 -6.60 9.02 -6.50
N GLU A 174 -6.52 9.27 -7.81
CA GLU A 174 -6.65 10.59 -8.41
C GLU A 174 -8.09 11.15 -8.30
N PRO A 175 -8.26 12.46 -8.11
CA PRO A 175 -9.58 13.08 -7.91
C PRO A 175 -10.52 12.92 -9.11
N ALA A 176 -10.02 12.77 -10.34
CA ALA A 176 -10.83 12.55 -11.54
C ALA A 176 -11.47 11.15 -11.56
N ARG A 177 -10.68 10.12 -11.25
CA ARG A 177 -11.16 8.72 -11.17
C ARG A 177 -12.12 8.51 -10.01
N LEU A 178 -11.93 9.24 -8.91
CA LEU A 178 -12.83 9.24 -7.77
C LEU A 178 -14.23 9.80 -8.11
N ARG A 179 -14.32 10.80 -9.00
CA ARG A 179 -15.61 11.30 -9.48
C ARG A 179 -16.34 10.26 -10.33
N HIS A 180 -15.61 9.50 -11.15
CA HIS A 180 -16.20 8.42 -11.94
C HIS A 180 -16.75 7.29 -11.07
N SER A 181 -15.99 6.83 -10.06
CA SER A 181 -16.47 5.80 -9.13
C SER A 181 -17.69 6.30 -8.33
N LEU A 182 -17.67 7.54 -7.86
CA LEU A 182 -18.84 8.13 -7.20
C LEU A 182 -20.05 8.25 -8.13
N LEU A 183 -19.87 8.69 -9.37
CA LEU A 183 -20.97 8.82 -10.35
C LEU A 183 -21.65 7.48 -10.62
N ILE A 184 -20.89 6.39 -10.64
CA ILE A 184 -21.47 5.04 -10.79
C ILE A 184 -22.31 4.68 -9.57
N VAL A 185 -21.77 4.87 -8.36
CA VAL A 185 -22.52 4.61 -7.12
C VAL A 185 -23.79 5.47 -7.05
N VAL A 186 -23.68 6.78 -7.34
CA VAL A 186 -24.82 7.70 -7.37
C VAL A 186 -25.88 7.27 -8.39
N ARG A 187 -25.48 6.88 -9.61
CA ARG A 187 -26.41 6.37 -10.64
C ARG A 187 -27.11 5.09 -10.19
N LEU A 188 -26.40 4.19 -9.50
CA LEU A 188 -26.99 2.97 -8.94
C LEU A 188 -28.00 3.29 -7.82
N THR A 189 -27.69 4.21 -6.91
CA THR A 189 -28.66 4.69 -5.90
C THR A 189 -29.84 5.45 -6.51
N ALA A 190 -29.65 6.19 -7.60
CA ALA A 190 -30.74 6.87 -8.30
C ALA A 190 -31.66 5.86 -9.00
N LEU A 191 -31.09 4.81 -9.60
CA LEU A 191 -31.83 3.69 -10.18
C LEU A 191 -32.64 2.96 -9.09
N TYR A 192 -32.05 2.75 -7.91
CA TYR A 192 -32.77 2.19 -6.76
C TYR A 192 -33.98 3.05 -6.35
N ALA A 193 -33.78 4.36 -6.17
CA ALA A 193 -34.85 5.28 -5.79
C ALA A 193 -35.97 5.32 -6.86
N ALA A 194 -35.60 5.29 -8.14
CA ALA A 194 -36.54 5.22 -9.24
C ALA A 194 -37.33 3.91 -9.25
N VAL A 195 -36.67 2.75 -9.03
CA VAL A 195 -37.34 1.46 -8.91
C VAL A 195 -38.31 1.46 -7.73
N LEU A 196 -37.89 1.91 -6.54
CA LEU A 196 -38.79 2.04 -5.39
C LEU A 196 -39.98 2.95 -5.67
N PHE A 197 -39.76 4.08 -6.35
CA PHE A 197 -40.81 5.04 -6.70
C PHE A 197 -41.79 4.45 -7.73
N CYS A 198 -41.30 3.74 -8.75
CA CYS A 198 -42.14 3.05 -9.71
C CYS A 198 -42.99 1.95 -9.05
N LEU A 199 -42.40 1.22 -8.09
CA LEU A 199 -43.11 0.20 -7.31
C LEU A 199 -44.15 0.84 -6.36
N PHE A 200 -43.89 2.05 -5.84
CA PHE A 200 -44.85 2.80 -5.04
C PHE A 200 -46.08 3.26 -5.85
N LEU A 201 -45.95 3.51 -7.15
CA LEU A 201 -47.03 4.01 -8.01
C LEU A 201 -48.01 2.95 -8.51
N ILE A 202 -47.79 1.66 -8.25
CA ILE A 202 -48.65 0.56 -8.76
C ILE A 202 -49.69 0.16 -7.70
N ASP A 203 -50.98 0.39 -8.00
CA ASP A 203 -52.13 0.35 -7.09
C ASP A 203 -52.64 -1.05 -6.67
N ASP A 204 -53.27 -1.13 -5.50
CA ASP A 204 -53.42 -2.20 -4.48
C ASP A 204 -53.78 -3.67 -4.86
N SER A 205 -52.98 -4.61 -4.36
CA SER A 205 -53.41 -5.96 -3.91
C SER A 205 -52.36 -6.54 -2.94
N THR A 206 -52.77 -6.63 -1.68
CA THR A 206 -51.91 -6.60 -0.49
C THR A 206 -51.35 -7.99 -0.13
N GLU A 207 -50.16 -7.98 0.49
CA GLU A 207 -49.31 -9.13 0.90
C GLU A 207 -48.29 -9.67 -0.13
N GLN A 208 -48.70 -10.21 -1.28
CA GLN A 208 -47.73 -10.76 -2.26
C GLN A 208 -46.88 -9.70 -2.97
N ARG A 209 -47.33 -8.44 -3.02
CA ARG A 209 -46.60 -7.34 -3.66
C ARG A 209 -45.55 -6.70 -2.78
N ILE A 210 -45.82 -6.59 -1.48
CA ILE A 210 -44.83 -6.13 -0.49
C ILE A 210 -43.65 -7.11 -0.50
N ALA A 211 -43.94 -8.40 -0.60
CA ALA A 211 -42.96 -9.46 -0.80
C ALA A 211 -42.11 -9.27 -2.07
N GLY A 212 -42.75 -8.94 -3.20
CA GLY A 212 -42.11 -8.64 -4.48
C GLY A 212 -41.20 -7.40 -4.45
N TYR A 213 -41.65 -6.31 -3.82
CA TYR A 213 -40.85 -5.09 -3.66
C TYR A 213 -39.64 -5.31 -2.76
N LEU A 214 -39.80 -6.09 -1.70
CA LEU A 214 -38.72 -6.47 -0.79
C LEU A 214 -37.67 -7.35 -1.48
N THR A 215 -38.11 -8.39 -2.20
CA THR A 215 -37.21 -9.28 -2.96
C THR A 215 -36.48 -8.56 -4.09
N ALA A 216 -37.18 -7.69 -4.84
CA ALA A 216 -36.56 -6.84 -5.86
C ALA A 216 -35.54 -5.86 -5.24
N SER A 217 -35.86 -5.25 -4.09
CA SER A 217 -34.94 -4.35 -3.38
C SER A 217 -33.65 -5.05 -2.95
N LEU A 218 -33.72 -6.32 -2.54
CA LEU A 218 -32.56 -7.11 -2.09
C LEU A 218 -31.70 -7.60 -3.26
N LEU A 219 -32.32 -8.09 -4.35
CA LEU A 219 -31.59 -8.46 -5.56
C LEU A 219 -30.84 -7.24 -6.12
N PHE A 220 -31.48 -6.07 -6.08
CA PHE A 220 -30.87 -4.85 -6.56
C PHE A 220 -29.77 -4.31 -5.62
N CYS A 221 -29.97 -4.31 -4.30
CA CYS A 221 -28.94 -3.87 -3.35
C CYS A 221 -27.74 -4.81 -3.30
N SER A 222 -27.97 -6.13 -3.37
CA SER A 222 -26.89 -7.11 -3.49
C SER A 222 -26.13 -6.95 -4.81
N ALA A 223 -26.81 -6.68 -5.93
CA ALA A 223 -26.15 -6.35 -7.20
C ALA A 223 -25.34 -5.05 -7.10
N CYS A 224 -25.88 -3.99 -6.48
CA CYS A 224 -25.18 -2.71 -6.32
C CYS A 224 -23.94 -2.82 -5.43
N LEU A 225 -24.03 -3.54 -4.30
CA LEU A 225 -22.89 -3.82 -3.44
C LEU A 225 -21.84 -4.66 -4.18
N THR A 226 -22.28 -5.69 -4.92
CA THR A 226 -21.37 -6.56 -5.69
C THR A 226 -20.67 -5.78 -6.79
N ILE A 227 -21.39 -4.93 -7.54
CA ILE A 227 -20.83 -4.08 -8.59
C ILE A 227 -19.89 -3.03 -7.99
N SER A 228 -20.27 -2.38 -6.89
CA SER A 228 -19.43 -1.39 -6.22
C SER A 228 -18.14 -2.01 -5.69
N ILE A 229 -18.23 -3.20 -5.11
CA ILE A 229 -17.06 -3.97 -4.67
C ILE A 229 -16.23 -4.41 -5.88
N TRP A 230 -16.85 -4.90 -6.95
CA TRP A 230 -16.16 -5.34 -8.16
C TRP A 230 -15.41 -4.19 -8.84
N LEU A 231 -16.01 -3.00 -8.94
CA LEU A 231 -15.37 -1.81 -9.49
C LEU A 231 -14.19 -1.35 -8.62
N LEU A 232 -14.34 -1.39 -7.30
CA LEU A 232 -13.23 -1.11 -6.38
C LEU A 232 -12.10 -2.13 -6.55
N PHE A 233 -12.42 -3.41 -6.73
CA PHE A 233 -11.42 -4.45 -7.00
C PHE A 233 -10.72 -4.24 -8.34
N TRP A 234 -11.47 -3.95 -9.41
CA TRP A 234 -10.93 -3.67 -10.73
C TRP A 234 -9.93 -2.51 -10.71
N GLU A 235 -10.30 -1.39 -10.07
CA GLU A 235 -9.43 -0.23 -10.02
C GLU A 235 -8.20 -0.49 -9.13
N ILE A 236 -8.34 -1.25 -8.03
CA ILE A 236 -7.19 -1.69 -7.23
C ILE A 236 -6.23 -2.55 -8.07
N GLN A 237 -6.74 -3.54 -8.79
CA GLN A 237 -5.92 -4.40 -9.66
C GLN A 237 -5.17 -3.56 -10.71
N LYS A 238 -5.88 -2.64 -11.37
CA LYS A 238 -5.27 -1.75 -12.35
C LYS A 238 -4.15 -0.91 -11.77
N THR A 239 -4.31 -0.36 -10.56
CA THR A 239 -3.24 0.41 -9.90
C THR A 239 -2.02 -0.45 -9.53
N GLU A 240 -2.24 -1.70 -9.13
CA GLU A 240 -1.15 -2.64 -8.85
C GLU A 240 -0.41 -3.02 -10.14
N GLU A 241 -1.14 -3.27 -11.23
CA GLU A 241 -0.57 -3.52 -12.56
C GLU A 241 0.23 -2.32 -13.08
N GLU A 242 -0.31 -1.10 -12.98
CA GLU A 242 0.40 0.13 -13.38
C GLU A 242 1.70 0.31 -12.59
N ALA A 243 1.70 -0.02 -11.29
CA ALA A 243 2.90 0.05 -10.44
C ALA A 243 3.93 -1.03 -10.82
N GLN A 244 3.49 -2.25 -11.09
CA GLN A 244 4.34 -3.34 -11.56
C GLN A 244 4.96 -3.00 -12.92
N TYR A 245 4.17 -2.47 -13.86
CA TYR A 245 4.65 -2.06 -15.17
C TYR A 245 5.70 -0.94 -15.09
N LYS A 246 5.48 0.06 -14.22
CA LYS A 246 6.47 1.12 -13.96
C LYS A 246 7.78 0.57 -13.40
N ASN A 247 7.71 -0.38 -12.47
CA ASN A 247 8.90 -1.04 -11.92
C ASN A 247 9.63 -1.87 -12.98
N LEU A 248 8.90 -2.59 -13.83
CA LEU A 248 9.50 -3.32 -14.94
C LEU A 248 10.21 -2.38 -15.91
N LEU A 249 9.56 -1.27 -16.26
CA LEU A 249 10.13 -0.26 -17.15
C LEU A 249 11.39 0.38 -16.57
N SER A 250 11.42 0.67 -15.26
CA SER A 250 12.61 1.25 -14.62
C SER A 250 13.79 0.28 -14.60
N ILE A 251 13.52 -1.02 -14.39
CA ILE A 251 14.54 -2.08 -14.50
C ILE A 251 15.06 -2.17 -15.95
N GLN A 252 14.18 -2.16 -16.95
CA GLN A 252 14.57 -2.17 -18.36
C GLN A 252 15.42 -0.96 -18.73
N GLN A 253 15.07 0.24 -18.27
CA GLN A 253 15.86 1.45 -18.49
C GLN A 253 17.26 1.35 -17.87
N LEU A 254 17.37 0.76 -16.67
CA LEU A 254 18.64 0.57 -16.00
C LEU A 254 19.52 -0.45 -16.72
N GLN A 255 18.94 -1.54 -17.22
CA GLN A 255 19.63 -2.53 -18.06
C GLN A 255 20.09 -1.92 -19.39
N TYR A 256 19.23 -1.14 -20.04
CA TYR A 256 19.55 -0.45 -21.28
C TYR A 256 20.74 0.51 -21.09
N ARG A 257 20.75 1.30 -20.01
CA ARG A 257 21.87 2.20 -19.68
C ARG A 257 23.18 1.44 -19.48
N LYS A 258 23.16 0.33 -18.75
CA LYS A 258 24.36 -0.51 -18.57
C LYS A 258 24.87 -1.04 -19.90
N PHE A 259 23.98 -1.53 -20.76
CA PHE A 259 24.35 -2.02 -22.08
C PHE A 259 24.92 -0.91 -22.97
N THR A 260 24.37 0.30 -22.93
CA THR A 260 24.93 1.44 -23.68
C THR A 260 26.29 1.86 -23.14
N ASP A 261 26.48 1.86 -21.82
CA ASP A 261 27.78 2.19 -21.20
C ASP A 261 28.85 1.14 -21.59
N GLU A 262 28.47 -0.14 -21.61
CA GLU A 262 29.33 -1.24 -22.09
C GLU A 262 29.67 -1.08 -23.56
N LEU A 263 28.69 -0.76 -24.42
CA LEU A 263 28.94 -0.49 -25.84
C LEU A 263 29.86 0.70 -26.06
N ASP A 264 29.68 1.80 -25.31
CA ASP A 264 30.55 2.95 -25.38
C ASP A 264 31.99 2.60 -24.97
N SER A 265 32.15 1.78 -23.92
CA SER A 265 33.47 1.27 -23.50
C SER A 265 34.12 0.39 -24.56
N PHE A 266 33.33 -0.45 -25.24
CA PHE A 266 33.78 -1.30 -26.34
C PHE A 266 34.21 -0.46 -27.55
N HIS A 267 33.42 0.55 -27.93
CA HIS A 267 33.76 1.46 -29.02
C HIS A 267 35.03 2.26 -28.74
N ARG A 268 35.24 2.70 -27.50
CA ARG A 268 36.51 3.35 -27.08
C ARG A 268 37.68 2.39 -27.25
N THR A 269 37.56 1.15 -26.75
CA THR A 269 38.59 0.12 -26.88
C THR A 269 38.92 -0.17 -28.35
N GLN A 270 37.88 -0.28 -29.20
CA GLN A 270 38.06 -0.50 -30.64
C GLN A 270 38.74 0.68 -31.32
N HIS A 271 38.40 1.91 -30.93
CA HIS A 271 39.01 3.12 -31.45
C HIS A 271 40.50 3.18 -31.09
N ASP A 272 40.86 2.86 -29.85
CA ASP A 272 42.25 2.81 -29.39
C ASP A 272 43.04 1.73 -30.13
N MET A 273 42.47 0.53 -30.32
CA MET A 273 43.07 -0.52 -31.16
C MET A 273 43.32 -0.05 -32.60
N ARG A 274 42.38 0.70 -33.20
CA ARG A 274 42.56 1.25 -34.54
C ARG A 274 43.72 2.24 -34.60
N HIS A 275 43.95 3.03 -33.55
CA HIS A 275 45.12 3.92 -33.48
C HIS A 275 46.42 3.14 -33.40
N HIS A 276 46.48 2.10 -32.56
CA HIS A 276 47.66 1.22 -32.49
C HIS A 276 47.95 0.57 -33.84
N PHE A 277 46.95 0.03 -34.54
CA PHE A 277 47.15 -0.56 -35.86
C PHE A 277 47.57 0.44 -36.93
N ARG A 278 47.05 1.68 -36.90
CA ARG A 278 47.49 2.75 -37.82
C ARG A 278 48.93 3.16 -37.58
N ALA A 279 49.36 3.26 -36.32
CA ALA A 279 50.74 3.57 -35.97
C ALA A 279 51.70 2.49 -36.52
N ILE A 280 51.34 1.21 -36.33
CA ILE A 280 52.10 0.08 -36.87
C ILE A 280 52.16 0.11 -38.40
N ASP A 281 51.03 0.33 -39.09
CA ASP A 281 50.99 0.41 -40.56
C ASP A 281 51.86 1.56 -41.10
N SER A 282 51.87 2.72 -40.43
CA SER A 282 52.72 3.86 -40.81
C SER A 282 54.21 3.53 -40.70
N LEU A 283 54.63 2.93 -39.57
CA LEU A 283 56.03 2.56 -39.34
C LEU A 283 56.52 1.51 -40.37
N LEU A 284 55.67 0.55 -40.72
CA LEU A 284 55.97 -0.45 -41.73
C LEU A 284 56.09 0.16 -43.14
N ARG A 285 55.22 1.11 -43.51
CA ARG A 285 55.29 1.81 -44.80
C ARG A 285 56.51 2.71 -44.94
N GLU A 286 56.99 3.27 -43.83
CA GLU A 286 58.23 4.06 -43.79
C GLU A 286 59.51 3.19 -43.81
N GLY A 287 59.38 1.86 -43.82
CA GLY A 287 60.51 0.91 -43.82
C GLY A 287 61.19 0.75 -42.46
N LYS A 288 60.60 1.28 -41.38
CA LYS A 288 61.15 1.27 -40.01
C LYS A 288 60.76 0.00 -39.26
N ASN A 289 61.21 -1.15 -39.76
CA ASN A 289 60.81 -2.46 -39.24
C ASN A 289 61.25 -2.70 -37.77
N GLU A 290 62.41 -2.18 -37.35
CA GLU A 290 62.87 -2.31 -35.96
C GLU A 290 62.01 -1.49 -34.98
N GLU A 291 61.59 -0.27 -35.35
CA GLU A 291 60.70 0.56 -34.54
C GLU A 291 59.29 -0.05 -34.43
N ALA A 292 58.78 -0.63 -35.52
CA ALA A 292 57.49 -1.34 -35.51
C ALA A 292 57.51 -2.56 -34.57
N ALA A 293 58.59 -3.36 -34.60
CA ALA A 293 58.77 -4.49 -33.70
C ALA A 293 58.88 -4.06 -32.22
N GLY A 294 59.58 -2.95 -31.96
CA GLY A 294 59.66 -2.33 -30.63
C GLY A 294 58.29 -1.88 -30.10
N TYR A 295 57.49 -1.21 -30.93
CA TYR A 295 56.16 -0.73 -30.56
C TYR A 295 55.16 -1.88 -30.30
N ILE A 296 55.23 -2.96 -31.07
CA ILE A 296 54.43 -4.18 -30.80
C ILE A 296 54.84 -4.80 -29.46
N SER A 297 56.14 -4.91 -29.18
CA SER A 297 56.66 -5.42 -27.90
C SER A 297 56.17 -4.58 -26.72
N GLU A 298 56.15 -3.24 -26.88
CA GLU A 298 55.59 -2.33 -25.88
C GLU A 298 54.09 -2.58 -25.67
N CYS A 299 53.30 -2.70 -26.73
CA CYS A 299 51.87 -3.02 -26.64
C CYS A 299 51.62 -4.37 -25.93
N VAL A 300 52.38 -5.41 -26.27
CA VAL A 300 52.29 -6.72 -25.62
C VAL A 300 52.71 -6.63 -24.14
N SER A 301 53.76 -5.87 -23.82
CA SER A 301 54.19 -5.68 -22.44
C SER A 301 53.15 -4.94 -21.58
N ILE A 302 52.38 -4.01 -22.17
CA ILE A 302 51.27 -3.33 -21.49
C ILE A 302 50.11 -4.30 -21.21
N ILE A 303 49.86 -5.24 -22.12
CA ILE A 303 48.83 -6.28 -21.94
C ILE A 303 49.30 -7.29 -20.88
N ASP A 304 50.53 -7.80 -21.01
CA ASP A 304 51.11 -8.80 -20.11
C ASP A 304 51.34 -8.25 -18.68
N SER A 305 51.78 -7.00 -18.54
CA SER A 305 51.92 -6.37 -17.21
C SER A 305 50.59 -6.20 -16.48
N ARG A 306 49.47 -6.22 -17.20
CA ARG A 306 48.12 -6.20 -16.64
C ARG A 306 47.67 -7.58 -16.15
N GLU A 307 48.24 -8.67 -16.69
CA GLU A 307 47.87 -10.06 -16.37
C GLU A 307 48.83 -10.76 -15.38
N GLN A 308 50.08 -10.30 -15.22
CA GLN A 308 51.16 -11.11 -14.63
C GLN A 308 51.27 -11.19 -13.08
N GLU A 309 50.56 -10.39 -12.28
CA GLU A 309 50.68 -10.51 -10.81
C GLU A 309 49.65 -11.48 -10.24
N ILE A 310 50.07 -12.73 -9.99
CA ILE A 310 49.27 -13.71 -9.25
C ILE A 310 49.48 -13.48 -7.75
N PHE A 311 48.47 -12.95 -7.07
CA PHE A 311 48.47 -12.67 -5.63
C PHE A 311 47.93 -13.84 -4.78
N CYS A 312 47.04 -14.66 -5.34
CA CYS A 312 46.33 -15.72 -4.62
C CYS A 312 46.04 -16.91 -5.56
N PRO A 313 46.04 -18.17 -5.07
CA PRO A 313 45.64 -19.32 -5.87
C PRO A 313 44.13 -19.37 -6.21
N ASP A 314 43.28 -18.62 -5.51
CA ASP A 314 41.85 -18.51 -5.84
C ASP A 314 41.66 -17.56 -7.04
N PRO A 315 41.10 -18.02 -8.18
CA PRO A 315 40.98 -17.21 -9.39
C PRO A 315 40.13 -15.95 -9.22
N LEU A 316 39.05 -16.02 -8.44
CA LEU A 316 38.12 -14.90 -8.24
C LEU A 316 38.76 -13.80 -7.39
N ILE A 317 39.41 -14.20 -6.30
CA ILE A 317 40.13 -13.26 -5.42
C ILE A 317 41.34 -12.69 -6.16
N ASN A 318 42.03 -13.50 -6.95
CA ASN A 318 43.18 -13.06 -7.73
C ASN A 318 42.78 -11.99 -8.77
N ALA A 319 41.72 -12.24 -9.53
CA ALA A 319 41.21 -11.28 -10.52
C ALA A 319 40.80 -9.94 -9.86
N LEU A 320 40.16 -9.99 -8.70
CA LEU A 320 39.78 -8.79 -7.94
C LEU A 320 41.02 -7.98 -7.49
N LEU A 321 42.05 -8.67 -6.97
CA LEU A 321 43.29 -8.01 -6.54
C LEU A 321 44.04 -7.41 -7.74
N GLN A 322 44.11 -8.11 -8.86
CA GLN A 322 44.68 -7.59 -10.11
C GLN A 322 43.98 -6.33 -10.59
N TYR A 323 42.64 -6.32 -10.57
CA TYR A 323 41.85 -5.15 -10.96
C TYR A 323 42.18 -3.91 -10.11
N TYR A 324 42.08 -4.00 -8.78
CA TYR A 324 42.31 -2.84 -7.90
C TYR A 324 43.77 -2.42 -7.80
N VAL A 325 44.74 -3.34 -7.93
CA VAL A 325 46.16 -2.99 -8.02
C VAL A 325 46.43 -2.25 -9.32
N GLY A 326 45.87 -2.72 -10.43
CA GLY A 326 45.95 -2.03 -11.72
C GLY A 326 45.39 -0.61 -11.64
N GLU A 327 44.18 -0.45 -11.10
CA GLU A 327 43.53 0.86 -10.92
C GLU A 327 44.35 1.80 -10.02
N ALA A 328 44.83 1.28 -8.88
CA ALA A 328 45.63 2.06 -7.93
C ALA A 328 46.97 2.50 -8.53
N ARG A 329 47.66 1.62 -9.27
CA ARG A 329 48.93 1.95 -9.94
C ARG A 329 48.74 2.99 -11.04
N GLN A 330 47.69 2.88 -11.84
CA GLN A 330 47.32 3.91 -12.84
C GLN A 330 47.10 5.28 -12.19
N SER A 331 46.62 5.30 -10.96
CA SER A 331 46.40 6.51 -10.16
C SER A 331 47.64 7.01 -9.38
N GLY A 332 48.82 6.43 -9.64
CA GLY A 332 50.08 6.77 -8.97
C GLY A 332 50.18 6.30 -7.52
N ILE A 333 49.34 5.33 -7.11
CA ILE A 333 49.29 4.79 -5.74
C ILE A 333 50.21 3.55 -5.66
N ARG A 334 51.15 3.56 -4.72
CA ARG A 334 51.97 2.37 -4.44
C ARG A 334 51.14 1.33 -3.70
N CYS A 335 51.23 0.08 -4.14
CA CYS A 335 50.50 -1.04 -3.55
C CYS A 335 51.46 -2.13 -3.08
N GLU A 336 51.28 -2.58 -1.83
CA GLU A 336 52.00 -3.72 -1.25
C GLU A 336 50.98 -4.77 -0.79
N ILE A 337 50.84 -5.85 -1.57
CA ILE A 337 49.87 -6.91 -1.31
C ILE A 337 50.59 -8.19 -0.89
N HIS A 338 50.29 -8.66 0.32
CA HIS A 338 50.74 -9.97 0.79
C HIS A 338 49.53 -10.79 1.22
N VAL A 339 49.18 -11.75 0.39
CA VAL A 339 48.04 -12.64 0.60
C VAL A 339 48.56 -14.05 0.79
N ARG A 340 48.33 -14.62 1.98
CA ARG A 340 48.60 -16.03 2.29
C ARG A 340 47.30 -16.67 2.74
N ILE A 341 46.50 -17.05 1.77
CA ILE A 341 45.20 -17.69 1.97
C ILE A 341 45.32 -19.12 1.43
N GLY A 342 45.11 -20.10 2.31
CA GLY A 342 44.93 -21.50 1.95
C GLY A 342 43.44 -21.81 1.76
N ARG A 343 42.93 -22.89 2.38
CA ARG A 343 41.48 -23.11 2.47
C ARG A 343 40.85 -22.13 3.45
N CYS A 344 40.06 -21.19 2.94
CA CYS A 344 39.28 -20.25 3.74
C CYS A 344 37.91 -20.84 4.11
N PRO A 345 37.37 -20.54 5.30
CA PRO A 345 36.02 -20.96 5.71
C PRO A 345 34.89 -20.07 5.15
N ILE A 346 35.22 -19.03 4.37
CA ILE A 346 34.29 -18.07 3.76
C ILE A 346 34.26 -18.34 2.25
N ASP A 347 33.08 -18.29 1.63
CA ASP A 347 32.92 -18.49 0.19
C ASP A 347 33.63 -17.40 -0.63
N SER A 348 34.15 -17.78 -1.79
CA SER A 348 34.96 -16.89 -2.65
C SER A 348 34.15 -15.69 -3.17
N VAL A 349 32.82 -15.84 -3.34
CA VAL A 349 31.93 -14.75 -3.77
C VAL A 349 31.72 -13.72 -2.65
N ASP A 350 31.42 -14.17 -1.43
CA ASP A 350 31.27 -13.25 -0.29
C ASP A 350 32.59 -12.55 0.05
N MET A 351 33.72 -13.26 -0.12
CA MET A 351 35.04 -12.69 0.10
C MET A 351 35.38 -11.59 -0.91
N THR A 352 34.99 -11.76 -2.19
CA THR A 352 35.23 -10.72 -3.21
C THR A 352 34.41 -9.46 -2.95
N VAL A 353 33.17 -9.57 -2.44
CA VAL A 353 32.36 -8.41 -2.03
C VAL A 353 33.01 -7.65 -0.87
N LEU A 354 33.47 -8.36 0.17
CA LEU A 354 34.12 -7.73 1.33
C LEU A 354 35.45 -7.06 0.95
N LEU A 355 36.28 -7.74 0.16
CA LEU A 355 37.55 -7.22 -0.32
C LEU A 355 37.37 -6.04 -1.27
N GLY A 356 36.41 -6.12 -2.19
CA GLY A 356 36.11 -5.07 -3.15
C GLY A 356 35.77 -3.76 -2.45
N ASN A 357 34.82 -3.81 -1.50
CA ASN A 357 34.45 -2.65 -0.69
C ASN A 357 35.64 -2.09 0.11
N CYS A 358 36.54 -2.95 0.61
CA CYS A 358 37.71 -2.50 1.37
C CYS A 358 38.78 -1.82 0.51
N LEU A 359 39.00 -2.34 -0.70
CA LEU A 359 39.98 -1.87 -1.67
C LEU A 359 39.51 -0.61 -2.37
N GLU A 360 38.25 -0.57 -2.81
CA GLU A 360 37.63 0.63 -3.39
C GLU A 360 37.72 1.82 -2.42
N ASN A 361 37.32 1.61 -1.16
CA ASN A 361 37.46 2.63 -0.12
C ASN A 361 38.93 3.03 0.12
N ALA A 362 39.89 2.12 -0.09
CA ALA A 362 41.32 2.44 0.01
C ALA A 362 41.76 3.36 -1.13
N VAL A 363 41.39 3.02 -2.37
CA VAL A 363 41.73 3.77 -3.58
C VAL A 363 41.12 5.16 -3.52
N LEU A 364 39.81 5.28 -3.24
CA LEU A 364 39.11 6.57 -3.11
C LEU A 364 39.73 7.46 -2.04
N SER A 365 40.12 6.89 -0.90
CA SER A 365 40.77 7.65 0.19
C SER A 365 42.15 8.15 -0.21
N CYS A 366 42.93 7.34 -0.93
CA CYS A 366 44.25 7.72 -1.45
C CYS A 366 44.16 8.80 -2.53
N LEU A 367 43.15 8.73 -3.41
CA LEU A 367 42.92 9.72 -4.46
C LEU A 367 42.63 11.13 -3.89
N ARG A 368 41.98 11.21 -2.73
CA ARG A 368 41.65 12.46 -2.03
C ARG A 368 42.81 13.03 -1.20
N SER A 369 43.98 12.39 -1.20
CA SER A 369 45.14 12.76 -0.39
C SER A 369 46.27 13.36 -1.24
N GLU A 370 46.94 14.39 -0.71
CA GLU A 370 48.05 15.15 -1.34
C GLU A 370 49.44 14.58 -1.01
N GLU A 371 49.54 13.65 -0.06
CA GLU A 371 50.77 13.01 0.43
C GLU A 371 50.99 11.59 -0.15
N PRO A 372 52.18 10.96 0.01
CA PRO A 372 52.51 9.72 -0.69
C PRO A 372 51.47 8.61 -0.44
N ARG A 373 50.86 8.17 -1.54
CA ARG A 373 49.73 7.24 -1.56
C ARG A 373 50.24 5.80 -1.51
N LEU A 374 50.07 5.13 -0.36
CA LEU A 374 50.44 3.72 -0.15
C LEU A 374 49.24 2.92 0.38
N ILE A 375 48.90 1.84 -0.32
CA ILE A 375 47.93 0.83 0.12
C ILE A 375 48.72 -0.45 0.45
N ARG A 376 48.70 -0.86 1.73
CA ARG A 376 49.26 -2.15 2.14
C ARG A 376 48.16 -3.08 2.63
N LEU A 377 48.02 -4.23 1.97
CA LEU A 377 47.06 -5.28 2.30
C LEU A 377 47.80 -6.53 2.76
N ASN A 378 47.62 -6.92 4.01
CA ASN A 378 48.09 -8.19 4.55
C ASN A 378 46.89 -9.08 4.88
N MET A 379 46.80 -10.24 4.23
CA MET A 379 45.75 -11.21 4.52
C MET A 379 46.35 -12.56 4.92
N ARG A 380 45.97 -13.07 6.10
CA ARG A 380 46.42 -14.36 6.62
C ARG A 380 45.28 -15.05 7.36
N ILE A 381 45.26 -16.38 7.34
CA ILE A 381 44.41 -17.20 8.18
C ILE A 381 45.18 -17.54 9.45
N VAL A 382 44.62 -17.23 10.63
CA VAL A 382 45.17 -17.63 11.93
C VAL A 382 44.04 -18.30 12.71
N ASN A 383 44.23 -19.56 13.13
CA ASN A 383 43.25 -20.33 13.92
C ASN A 383 41.82 -20.29 13.37
N SER A 384 41.64 -20.58 12.07
CA SER A 384 40.34 -20.57 11.38
C SER A 384 39.62 -19.22 11.32
N THR A 385 40.30 -18.13 11.68
CA THR A 385 39.81 -16.75 11.52
C THR A 385 40.65 -15.99 10.49
N LEU A 386 39.96 -15.24 9.62
CA LEU A 386 40.60 -14.41 8.60
C LEU A 386 41.05 -13.08 9.20
N ALA A 387 42.37 -12.84 9.23
CA ALA A 387 42.93 -11.58 9.66
C ALA A 387 43.28 -10.73 8.44
N ILE A 388 42.52 -9.64 8.24
CA ILE A 388 42.78 -8.62 7.22
C ILE A 388 43.40 -7.41 7.91
N ARG A 389 44.66 -7.10 7.60
CA ARG A 389 45.35 -5.92 8.13
C ARG A 389 45.64 -4.94 7.00
N LYS A 390 44.90 -3.82 7.00
CA LYS A 390 45.07 -2.71 6.08
C LYS A 390 45.91 -1.62 6.74
N TYR A 391 46.96 -1.17 6.06
CA TYR A 391 47.70 0.03 6.44
C TYR A 391 47.57 1.07 5.34
N LEU A 392 47.02 2.22 5.71
CA LEU A 392 47.14 3.48 4.97
C LEU A 392 48.16 4.32 5.71
N GLN A 393 49.09 4.96 5.01
CA GLN A 393 50.01 5.92 5.63
C GLN A 393 49.28 7.26 5.86
N ARG A 394 48.17 7.20 6.62
CA ARG A 394 47.62 8.26 7.47
C ARG A 394 46.83 7.62 8.59
N ARG A 395 47.11 8.07 9.81
CA ARG A 395 46.50 7.65 11.07
C ARG A 395 45.04 8.16 11.13
N PHE A 396 44.14 7.50 10.41
CA PHE A 396 42.70 7.60 10.67
C PHE A 396 42.17 6.20 10.97
N LEU A 397 42.03 5.92 12.26
CA LEU A 397 41.15 4.87 12.78
C LEU A 397 39.71 5.30 12.49
N LEU A 398 39.24 5.04 11.27
CA LEU A 398 37.81 5.06 11.00
C LEU A 398 37.24 3.70 11.41
N PRO A 399 36.29 3.63 12.35
CA PRO A 399 35.70 2.37 12.75
C PRO A 399 34.96 1.76 11.57
N LEU A 400 35.29 0.51 11.25
CA LEU A 400 34.49 -0.36 10.39
C LEU A 400 33.08 -0.44 10.98
N ARG A 401 32.12 0.31 10.43
CA ARG A 401 30.71 0.00 10.60
C ARG A 401 30.39 -1.16 9.68
N ILE A 402 30.44 -2.36 10.23
CA ILE A 402 29.71 -3.49 9.67
C ILE A 402 28.24 -3.14 9.87
N SER A 403 27.55 -2.70 8.82
CA SER A 403 26.10 -2.70 8.85
C SER A 403 25.66 -4.14 8.74
N GLU A 404 25.34 -4.76 9.87
CA GLU A 404 24.56 -5.99 9.89
C GLU A 404 23.22 -5.69 9.21
N GLY A 405 23.08 -6.12 7.96
CA GLY A 405 21.79 -6.25 7.32
C GLY A 405 21.07 -7.45 7.95
N LYS A 406 19.98 -7.18 8.66
CA LYS A 406 18.89 -8.13 8.86
C LYS A 406 17.77 -7.82 7.88
#